data_AF-A0A2V6V806-F1
#
_entry.id   AF-A0A2V6V806-F1
#
_cell.length_a   1.000
_cell.length_b   1.000
_cell.length_c   1.000
_cell.angle_alpha   90.00
_cell.angle_beta   90.00
_cell.angle_gamma   90.00
#
_symmetry.space_group_name_H-M   'P 1'
#
loop_
_entity.id
_entity.type
_entity.pdbx_description
1 polymer ?
#
loop_
_entity_poly.entity_id
_entity_poly.type
_entity_poly.pdbx_seq_one_letter_code
_entity_poly.pdbx_strand_id
1 'polypeptide(L)'
;MTSLSRSLRLILLGCALVVLAAGPAATQTPARGHGAEAHDMELVGHDDLQGRSAYQPTIHPQRGRFIAYVGHHGGRARNPLTGAEEDNGTSIVDVTDPAKPRYLFHIPGVPGGGEQGGAQMARVCDRQGRTYLLRTIGNSVPNSGHEVWDVTDPAKPQKTSTVVTGLTSTHKNWWECDTGIAYLVSGDLVKVDPLQLGPSGWRTWRMTKIYDLSDPAKPVFVRDFGLAGQQPGSTGPITVAHGVHGPIVFGNRVYFAYGTSGEGALQIVDRQKLLTGPKEPTAANLNHPEIGRLYMSPNWGGHTSFPILGVTIGDWAPNTKDRVRDFVFLVSEAIANECRESRHASFLVDITAETKPFSVSTFQVPESKGAFCRRGGRFGPHSSSETFAPIFYRKMVFVAYFNAGVRAVDVRDPYAPREAAFYIPATTERTAERCVQNGTRSCKVAIQTNNVEADERGFVYLADRANTGLHIVRLAGEAAKIVGAR
;
A
#
# COMPACT_ATOMS: atom_id res chain seq x y z
N MET A 1 77.52 43.60 52.70
CA MET A 1 77.36 42.36 53.48
C MET A 1 76.95 41.25 52.51
N THR A 2 77.82 40.25 52.35
CA THR A 2 77.51 38.80 52.20
C THR A 2 76.23 38.43 51.43
N SER A 3 76.23 37.80 50.24
CA SER A 3 76.86 36.51 49.83
C SER A 3 75.75 35.56 49.33
N LEU A 4 75.95 35.02 48.12
CA LEU A 4 75.44 33.76 47.52
C LEU A 4 73.91 33.49 47.42
N SER A 5 73.37 32.82 46.39
CA SER A 5 73.79 32.46 45.03
C SER A 5 72.67 31.66 44.35
N ARG A 6 72.78 31.55 43.01
CA ARG A 6 72.22 30.59 42.04
C ARG A 6 70.91 30.98 41.35
N SER A 7 70.72 30.81 40.05
CA SER A 7 71.55 30.58 38.84
C SER A 7 70.51 30.61 37.70
N LEU A 8 70.51 31.61 36.83
CA LEU A 8 71.10 31.60 35.48
C LEU A 8 70.41 30.67 34.47
N ARG A 9 69.64 31.25 33.53
CA ARG A 9 69.96 31.39 32.08
C ARG A 9 68.69 31.58 31.23
N LEU A 10 68.63 32.73 30.56
CA LEU A 10 67.79 32.98 29.39
C LEU A 10 68.23 32.07 28.23
N ILE A 11 67.27 31.47 27.54
CA ILE A 11 67.46 30.80 26.25
C ILE A 11 66.47 31.41 25.25
N LEU A 12 67.01 32.01 24.19
CA LEU A 12 66.32 32.37 22.96
C LEU A 12 65.81 31.08 22.29
N LEU A 13 64.49 30.94 22.14
CA LEU A 13 63.88 29.84 21.39
C LEU A 13 64.02 30.09 19.88
N GLY A 14 64.67 29.15 19.19
CA GLY A 14 64.75 29.09 17.74
C GLY A 14 63.41 28.71 17.10
N CYS A 15 63.12 29.35 15.96
CA CYS A 15 62.03 28.97 15.08
C CYS A 15 62.33 27.62 14.41
N ALA A 16 61.53 26.59 14.73
CA ALA A 16 61.40 25.39 13.92
C ALA A 16 60.04 25.44 13.20
N LEU A 17 60.07 25.56 11.87
CA LEU A 17 58.90 25.32 11.02
C LEU A 17 58.53 23.84 11.10
N VAL A 18 57.36 23.54 11.65
CA VAL A 18 56.72 22.22 11.50
C VAL A 18 55.73 22.33 10.35
N VAL A 19 56.11 21.77 9.20
CA VAL A 19 55.19 21.54 8.08
C VAL A 19 54.33 20.33 8.43
N LEU A 20 53.13 20.57 8.96
CA LEU A 20 52.08 19.56 9.07
C LEU A 20 51.52 19.33 7.67
N ALA A 21 51.94 18.22 7.04
CA ALA A 21 51.30 17.71 5.84
C ALA A 21 49.87 17.26 6.18
N ALA A 22 48.90 18.14 5.99
CA ALA A 22 47.49 17.78 5.96
C ALA A 22 47.25 16.96 4.69
N GLY A 23 47.21 15.63 4.83
CA GLY A 23 46.69 14.77 3.77
C GLY A 23 45.26 15.21 3.42
N PRO A 24 44.84 15.16 2.14
CA PRO A 24 43.48 15.52 1.77
C PRO A 24 42.52 14.65 2.56
N ALA A 25 41.73 15.26 3.44
CA ALA A 25 40.57 14.62 4.01
C ALA A 25 39.73 14.14 2.82
N ALA A 26 39.57 12.83 2.69
CA ALA A 26 38.63 12.27 1.73
C ALA A 26 37.27 12.90 2.07
N THR A 27 36.84 13.85 1.23
CA THR A 27 35.49 14.37 1.27
C THR A 27 34.59 13.17 0.99
N GLN A 28 34.07 12.53 2.04
CA GLN A 28 32.97 11.60 1.90
C GLN A 28 31.87 12.40 1.20
N THR A 29 31.58 12.03 -0.05
CA THR A 29 30.39 12.50 -0.75
C THR A 29 29.23 12.33 0.23
N PRO A 30 28.43 13.39 0.52
CA PRO A 30 27.30 13.26 1.41
C PRO A 30 26.49 12.04 1.01
N ALA A 31 26.19 11.16 1.96
CA ALA A 31 25.37 9.98 1.70
C ALA A 31 24.11 10.44 0.96
N ARG A 32 23.84 9.87 -0.23
CA ARG A 32 22.63 10.21 -0.99
C ARG A 32 21.43 9.75 -0.16
N GLY A 33 20.59 10.69 0.27
CA GLY A 33 19.31 10.41 0.93
C GLY A 33 19.28 10.77 2.42
N HIS A 34 18.61 9.96 3.24
CA HIS A 34 18.36 10.22 4.66
C HIS A 34 18.44 8.95 5.52
N GLY A 35 18.76 9.13 6.81
CA GLY A 35 18.68 8.05 7.81
C GLY A 35 17.25 7.67 8.15
N ALA A 36 17.09 6.65 8.99
CA ALA A 36 15.78 6.25 9.50
C ALA A 36 15.29 7.27 10.54
N GLU A 37 13.99 7.51 10.58
CA GLU A 37 13.33 8.35 11.58
C GLU A 37 12.16 7.55 12.18
N ALA A 38 11.96 7.66 13.49
CA ALA A 38 10.89 6.91 14.15
C ALA A 38 10.36 7.62 15.40
N HIS A 39 9.11 7.31 15.74
CA HIS A 39 8.48 7.61 17.02
C HIS A 39 7.62 6.42 17.39
N ASP A 40 7.84 5.83 18.57
CA ASP A 40 7.08 4.68 19.10
C ASP A 40 6.95 3.49 18.12
N MET A 41 7.95 3.33 17.26
CA MET A 41 8.12 2.20 16.35
C MET A 41 9.61 1.91 16.19
N GLU A 42 9.95 0.65 15.96
CA GLU A 42 11.34 0.24 15.75
C GLU A 42 11.46 -0.82 14.65
N LEU A 43 12.59 -0.80 13.94
CA LEU A 43 12.93 -1.79 12.94
C LEU A 43 13.28 -3.12 13.62
N VAL A 44 12.63 -4.19 13.16
CA VAL A 44 12.89 -5.57 13.59
C VAL A 44 13.75 -6.28 12.56
N GLY A 45 13.43 -6.14 11.28
CA GLY A 45 14.21 -6.73 10.19
C GLY A 45 13.88 -6.13 8.83
N HIS A 46 14.65 -6.54 7.83
CA HIS A 46 14.59 -5.99 6.48
C HIS A 46 15.00 -7.04 5.46
N ASP A 47 14.28 -7.09 4.34
CA ASP A 47 14.66 -7.82 3.15
C ASP A 47 14.71 -6.84 1.98
N ASP A 48 15.78 -6.86 1.19
CA ASP A 48 15.99 -5.90 0.11
C ASP A 48 15.11 -6.16 -1.14
N LEU A 49 14.35 -7.26 -1.14
CA LEU A 49 13.51 -7.75 -2.24
C LEU A 49 14.24 -7.80 -3.58
N GLN A 50 15.54 -8.11 -3.55
CA GLN A 50 16.44 -8.09 -4.69
C GLN A 50 16.48 -6.73 -5.42
N GLY A 51 16.18 -5.63 -4.71
CA GLY A 51 16.12 -4.28 -5.28
C GLY A 51 14.92 -4.04 -6.21
N ARG A 52 13.86 -4.84 -6.10
CA ARG A 52 12.63 -4.67 -6.90
C ARG A 52 11.72 -3.61 -6.28
N SER A 53 11.01 -2.86 -7.11
CA SER A 53 10.00 -1.90 -6.67
C SER A 53 8.78 -2.63 -6.13
N ALA A 54 8.43 -2.43 -4.86
CA ALA A 54 7.33 -3.15 -4.20
C ALA A 54 6.00 -2.38 -4.24
N TYR A 55 4.89 -3.12 -4.31
CA TYR A 55 3.52 -2.60 -4.24
C TYR A 55 2.78 -3.20 -3.04
N GLN A 56 2.06 -4.32 -3.20
CA GLN A 56 1.26 -4.91 -2.13
C GLN A 56 2.00 -6.08 -1.45
N PRO A 57 2.28 -6.00 -0.14
CA PRO A 57 2.59 -7.16 0.68
C PRO A 57 1.30 -7.83 1.17
N THR A 58 1.28 -9.16 1.19
CA THR A 58 0.30 -9.98 1.93
C THR A 58 1.07 -10.96 2.80
N ILE A 59 0.81 -10.95 4.11
CA ILE A 59 1.44 -11.84 5.08
C ILE A 59 0.48 -12.98 5.37
N HIS A 60 0.90 -14.20 5.11
CA HIS A 60 0.03 -15.37 5.25
C HIS A 60 0.66 -16.39 6.22
N PRO A 61 -0.03 -16.76 7.30
CA PRO A 61 0.34 -17.92 8.10
C PRO A 61 0.06 -19.18 7.29
N GLN A 62 1.10 -19.95 6.98
CA GLN A 62 0.97 -21.24 6.30
C GLN A 62 1.86 -22.29 6.93
N ARG A 63 1.24 -23.38 7.39
CA ARG A 63 1.95 -24.59 7.88
C ARG A 63 3.00 -24.27 8.96
N GLY A 64 2.64 -23.45 9.93
CA GLY A 64 3.51 -23.07 11.05
C GLY A 64 4.60 -22.03 10.70
N ARG A 65 4.54 -21.45 9.49
CA ARG A 65 5.41 -20.35 9.06
C ARG A 65 4.60 -19.11 8.72
N PHE A 66 5.27 -17.96 8.70
CA PHE A 66 4.71 -16.72 8.18
C PHE A 66 5.44 -16.34 6.92
N ILE A 67 4.69 -16.15 5.83
CA ILE A 67 5.27 -15.98 4.51
C ILE A 67 4.70 -14.70 3.91
N ALA A 68 5.60 -13.79 3.53
CA ALA A 68 5.28 -12.55 2.87
C ALA A 68 5.30 -12.75 1.36
N TYR A 69 4.18 -12.43 0.72
CA TYR A 69 4.02 -12.39 -0.72
C TYR A 69 3.97 -10.92 -1.14
N VAL A 70 5.01 -10.46 -1.82
CA VAL A 70 5.15 -9.04 -2.18
C VAL A 70 5.06 -8.90 -3.69
N GLY A 71 3.97 -8.29 -4.16
CA GLY A 71 3.81 -7.95 -5.57
C GLY A 71 4.65 -6.74 -5.97
N HIS A 72 5.14 -6.74 -7.21
CA HIS A 72 6.04 -5.71 -7.73
C HIS A 72 5.46 -4.94 -8.90
N HIS A 73 5.80 -3.65 -8.95
CA HIS A 73 5.69 -2.79 -10.13
C HIS A 73 6.53 -3.34 -11.28
N GLY A 74 6.25 -2.90 -12.50
CA GLY A 74 7.09 -3.23 -13.65
C GLY A 74 8.53 -2.77 -13.49
N GLY A 75 9.41 -3.53 -14.10
CA GLY A 75 10.86 -3.33 -14.09
C GLY A 75 11.55 -4.67 -14.23
N ARG A 76 12.89 -4.64 -14.22
CA ARG A 76 13.72 -5.84 -14.25
C ARG A 76 14.76 -5.75 -13.16
N ALA A 77 15.12 -6.89 -12.60
CA ALA A 77 16.22 -7.00 -11.67
C ALA A 77 16.83 -8.39 -11.74
N ARG A 78 18.12 -8.45 -11.44
CA ARG A 78 18.84 -9.70 -11.23
C ARG A 78 18.20 -10.49 -10.12
N ASN A 79 17.97 -11.77 -10.36
CA ASN A 79 17.59 -12.74 -9.36
C ASN A 79 18.85 -13.45 -8.85
N PRO A 80 19.32 -13.21 -7.61
CA PRO A 80 20.51 -13.88 -7.09
C PRO A 80 20.35 -15.40 -6.93
N LEU A 81 19.13 -15.93 -6.85
CA LEU A 81 18.87 -17.38 -6.73
C LEU A 81 19.11 -18.11 -8.05
N THR A 82 18.83 -17.47 -9.18
CA THR A 82 18.93 -18.07 -10.53
C THR A 82 20.09 -17.49 -11.35
N GLY A 83 20.60 -16.32 -10.96
CA GLY A 83 21.59 -15.53 -11.70
C GLY A 83 21.01 -14.73 -12.88
N ALA A 84 19.73 -14.91 -13.21
CA ALA A 84 19.08 -14.34 -14.40
C ALA A 84 18.51 -12.93 -14.16
N GLU A 85 18.41 -12.13 -15.22
CA GLU A 85 17.67 -10.87 -15.24
C GLU A 85 16.19 -11.13 -15.54
N GLU A 86 15.33 -10.95 -14.55
CA GLU A 86 13.90 -11.31 -14.62
C GLU A 86 13.01 -10.06 -14.51
N ASP A 87 11.93 -10.04 -15.28
CA ASP A 87 10.84 -9.08 -15.11
C ASP A 87 10.24 -9.21 -13.71
N ASN A 88 10.07 -8.08 -13.04
CA ASN A 88 9.47 -7.98 -11.73
C ASN A 88 8.12 -8.70 -11.70
N GLY A 89 7.91 -9.54 -10.69
CA GLY A 89 6.64 -10.23 -10.50
C GLY A 89 6.25 -10.24 -9.02
N THR A 90 6.40 -11.39 -8.37
CA THR A 90 6.05 -11.55 -6.96
C THR A 90 7.21 -12.18 -6.20
N SER A 91 7.69 -11.51 -5.16
CA SER A 91 8.65 -12.07 -4.20
C SER A 91 7.92 -12.90 -3.16
N ILE A 92 8.52 -14.03 -2.78
CA ILE A 92 8.06 -14.88 -1.68
C ILE A 92 9.18 -14.91 -0.63
N VAL A 93 8.90 -14.38 0.55
CA VAL A 93 9.87 -14.21 1.63
C VAL A 93 9.36 -14.89 2.89
N ASP A 94 10.19 -15.72 3.51
CA ASP A 94 9.94 -16.29 4.83
C ASP A 94 10.19 -15.24 5.89
N VAL A 95 9.13 -14.85 6.60
CA VAL A 95 9.15 -13.86 7.68
C VAL A 95 8.73 -14.50 8.99
N THR A 96 8.93 -15.81 9.13
CA THR A 96 8.69 -16.55 10.38
C THR A 96 9.54 -15.98 11.51
N ASP A 97 10.84 -15.80 11.27
CA ASP A 97 11.70 -14.94 12.08
C ASP A 97 11.75 -13.55 11.43
N PRO A 98 11.02 -12.55 11.95
CA PRO A 98 10.96 -11.21 11.36
C PRO A 98 12.30 -10.47 11.43
N ALA A 99 13.22 -10.87 12.32
CA ALA A 99 14.55 -10.28 12.41
C ALA A 99 15.52 -10.85 11.36
N LYS A 100 15.17 -12.00 10.76
CA LYS A 100 15.98 -12.70 9.76
C LYS A 100 15.09 -13.18 8.61
N PRO A 101 14.46 -12.26 7.87
CA PRO A 101 13.67 -12.63 6.72
C PRO A 101 14.53 -13.37 5.69
N ARG A 102 13.96 -14.35 5.01
CA ARG A 102 14.66 -15.19 4.03
C ARG A 102 13.89 -15.26 2.74
N TYR A 103 14.44 -14.64 1.69
CA TYR A 103 13.92 -14.73 0.34
C TYR A 103 13.91 -16.19 -0.15
N LEU A 104 12.74 -16.70 -0.56
CA LEU A 104 12.55 -18.09 -0.95
C LEU A 104 12.49 -18.27 -2.46
N PHE A 105 11.71 -17.41 -3.13
CA PHE A 105 11.44 -17.56 -4.55
C PHE A 105 10.95 -16.25 -5.16
N HIS A 106 11.14 -16.09 -6.46
CA HIS A 106 10.56 -15.01 -7.26
C HIS A 106 9.74 -15.62 -8.39
N ILE A 107 8.46 -15.30 -8.49
CA ILE A 107 7.64 -15.69 -9.63
C ILE A 107 7.64 -14.51 -10.62
N PRO A 108 8.26 -14.61 -11.82
CA PRO A 108 8.33 -13.50 -12.78
C PRO A 108 6.96 -12.98 -13.20
N GLY A 109 6.90 -11.69 -13.56
CA GLY A 109 5.72 -11.01 -14.06
C GLY A 109 5.78 -10.74 -15.56
N VAL A 110 5.10 -9.69 -16.01
CA VAL A 110 5.10 -9.24 -17.41
C VAL A 110 6.05 -8.05 -17.59
N PRO A 111 6.75 -7.92 -18.74
CA PRO A 111 7.59 -6.78 -19.02
C PRO A 111 6.87 -5.43 -18.91
N GLY A 112 7.59 -4.42 -18.46
CA GLY A 112 7.10 -3.05 -18.31
C GLY A 112 7.96 -2.24 -17.34
N GLY A 113 7.57 -0.99 -17.10
CA GLY A 113 8.27 -0.09 -16.19
C GLY A 113 7.31 0.72 -15.33
N GLY A 114 7.64 0.90 -14.05
CA GLY A 114 6.80 1.64 -13.12
C GLY A 114 5.43 0.99 -12.98
N GLU A 115 4.35 1.74 -13.24
CA GLU A 115 2.99 1.19 -13.15
C GLU A 115 2.64 0.19 -14.26
N GLN A 116 3.48 0.04 -15.29
CA GLN A 116 3.22 -0.82 -16.44
C GLN A 116 3.87 -2.19 -16.27
N GLY A 117 3.18 -3.28 -16.62
CA GLY A 117 3.70 -4.64 -16.47
C GLY A 117 3.66 -5.14 -15.02
N GLY A 118 4.64 -5.95 -14.63
CA GLY A 118 4.78 -6.44 -13.26
C GLY A 118 3.78 -7.53 -12.85
N ALA A 119 3.66 -7.73 -11.52
CA ALA A 119 2.60 -8.49 -10.86
C ALA A 119 2.31 -7.82 -9.50
N GLN A 120 1.73 -6.61 -9.57
CA GLN A 120 1.68 -5.65 -8.46
C GLN A 120 0.88 -6.15 -7.26
N MET A 121 -0.24 -6.82 -7.48
CA MET A 121 -1.17 -7.20 -6.43
C MET A 121 -1.15 -8.70 -6.15
N ALA A 122 -1.09 -9.07 -4.87
CA ALA A 122 -1.05 -10.45 -4.39
C ALA A 122 -2.02 -10.66 -3.22
N ARG A 123 -2.78 -11.76 -3.23
CA ARG A 123 -3.62 -12.26 -2.14
C ARG A 123 -3.42 -13.76 -1.97
N VAL A 124 -3.50 -14.25 -0.75
CA VAL A 124 -3.22 -15.65 -0.44
C VAL A 124 -4.35 -16.21 0.39
N CYS A 125 -4.76 -17.44 0.06
CA CYS A 125 -5.80 -18.16 0.77
C CYS A 125 -5.43 -19.64 0.89
N ASP A 126 -5.76 -20.23 2.03
CA ASP A 126 -5.78 -21.68 2.17
C ASP A 126 -7.13 -22.22 1.69
N ARG A 127 -7.11 -23.17 0.75
CA ARG A 127 -8.29 -23.84 0.23
C ARG A 127 -7.98 -25.31 -0.06
N GLN A 128 -8.92 -26.18 0.29
CA GLN A 128 -8.85 -27.62 -0.01
C GLN A 128 -7.52 -28.27 0.46
N GLY A 129 -7.00 -27.87 1.63
CA GLY A 129 -5.75 -28.40 2.20
C GLY A 129 -4.45 -27.88 1.57
N ARG A 130 -4.55 -26.89 0.68
CA ARG A 130 -3.44 -26.28 -0.07
C ARG A 130 -3.47 -24.76 0.10
N THR A 131 -2.36 -24.09 -0.20
CA THR A 131 -2.25 -22.63 -0.13
C THR A 131 -2.09 -22.08 -1.54
N TYR A 132 -2.91 -21.08 -1.89
CA TYR A 132 -2.96 -20.50 -3.22
C TYR A 132 -2.72 -19.00 -3.18
N LEU A 133 -1.95 -18.51 -4.14
CA LEU A 133 -1.69 -17.10 -4.41
C LEU A 133 -2.53 -16.67 -5.62
N LEU A 134 -3.46 -15.74 -5.41
CA LEU A 134 -4.08 -14.95 -6.47
C LEU A 134 -3.21 -13.71 -6.71
N ARG A 135 -2.82 -13.47 -7.96
CA ARG A 135 -2.08 -12.26 -8.33
C ARG A 135 -2.52 -11.66 -9.65
N THR A 136 -2.24 -10.38 -9.82
CA THR A 136 -2.28 -9.74 -11.15
C THR A 136 -1.10 -10.21 -12.00
N ILE A 137 -1.25 -10.19 -13.32
CA ILE A 137 -0.17 -10.35 -14.28
C ILE A 137 -0.25 -9.21 -15.30
N GLY A 138 0.67 -8.24 -15.20
CA GLY A 138 0.64 -7.00 -15.98
C GLY A 138 -0.42 -5.99 -15.53
N ASN A 139 -0.11 -4.71 -15.66
CA ASN A 139 -1.06 -3.59 -15.63
C ASN A 139 -0.68 -2.58 -16.73
N SER A 140 -1.66 -1.87 -17.30
CA SER A 140 -1.43 -0.84 -18.33
C SER A 140 -0.59 -1.33 -19.53
N VAL A 141 -0.69 -2.62 -19.84
CA VAL A 141 -0.05 -3.31 -20.97
C VAL A 141 -1.02 -4.30 -21.60
N PRO A 142 -0.90 -4.62 -22.90
CA PRO A 142 -1.74 -5.62 -23.54
C PRO A 142 -1.66 -6.99 -22.84
N ASN A 143 -2.75 -7.75 -22.89
CA ASN A 143 -2.85 -9.09 -22.30
C ASN A 143 -2.57 -9.12 -20.78
N SER A 144 -2.85 -8.02 -20.08
CA SER A 144 -2.90 -8.03 -18.62
C SER A 144 -3.99 -9.00 -18.14
N GLY A 145 -3.88 -9.45 -16.89
CA GLY A 145 -4.76 -10.49 -16.38
C GLY A 145 -4.65 -10.76 -14.88
N HIS A 146 -5.31 -11.83 -14.45
CA HIS A 146 -5.19 -12.40 -13.12
C HIS A 146 -4.94 -13.90 -13.22
N GLU A 147 -4.13 -14.42 -12.31
CA GLU A 147 -3.79 -15.84 -12.26
C GLU A 147 -3.69 -16.36 -10.83
N VAL A 148 -3.84 -17.68 -10.70
CA VAL A 148 -3.70 -18.39 -9.44
C VAL A 148 -2.50 -19.31 -9.50
N TRP A 149 -1.72 -19.32 -8.42
CA TRP A 149 -0.57 -20.20 -8.21
C TRP A 149 -0.78 -21.01 -6.95
N ASP A 150 -0.41 -22.27 -7.02
CA ASP A 150 -0.23 -23.12 -5.86
C ASP A 150 1.11 -22.76 -5.22
N VAL A 151 1.05 -22.30 -3.98
CA VAL A 151 2.21 -21.87 -3.19
C VAL A 151 2.31 -22.66 -1.88
N THR A 152 1.69 -23.83 -1.85
CA THR A 152 1.68 -24.79 -0.75
C THR A 152 3.10 -25.15 -0.29
N ASP A 153 4.03 -25.26 -1.24
CA ASP A 153 5.46 -25.12 -1.00
C ASP A 153 5.91 -23.75 -1.56
N PRO A 154 6.12 -22.73 -0.70
CA PRO A 154 6.46 -21.39 -1.15
C PRO A 154 7.84 -21.29 -1.82
N ALA A 155 8.69 -22.31 -1.70
CA ALA A 155 9.96 -22.36 -2.43
C ALA A 155 9.81 -22.99 -3.84
N LYS A 156 8.65 -23.57 -4.16
CA LYS A 156 8.36 -24.25 -5.44
C LYS A 156 6.95 -23.92 -5.95
N PRO A 157 6.62 -22.64 -6.18
CA PRO A 157 5.30 -22.26 -6.62
C PRO A 157 4.99 -22.80 -8.03
N GLN A 158 3.75 -23.22 -8.26
CA GLN A 158 3.29 -23.78 -9.53
C GLN A 158 2.02 -23.07 -10.01
N LYS A 159 1.98 -22.67 -11.28
CA LYS A 159 0.78 -22.03 -11.84
C LYS A 159 -0.37 -23.02 -11.83
N THR A 160 -1.50 -22.63 -11.25
CA THR A 160 -2.72 -23.43 -11.17
C THR A 160 -3.68 -23.10 -12.29
N SER A 161 -3.97 -21.82 -12.49
CA SER A 161 -4.93 -21.37 -13.50
C SER A 161 -4.67 -19.92 -13.93
N THR A 162 -5.21 -19.57 -15.10
CA THR A 162 -5.39 -18.19 -15.52
C THR A 162 -6.87 -17.84 -15.28
N VAL A 163 -7.15 -16.82 -14.47
CA VAL A 163 -8.52 -16.42 -14.12
C VAL A 163 -9.16 -15.60 -15.24
N VAL A 164 -8.41 -14.61 -15.73
CA VAL A 164 -8.83 -13.75 -16.84
C VAL A 164 -7.60 -13.14 -17.50
N THR A 165 -7.64 -12.98 -18.83
CA THR A 165 -6.63 -12.32 -19.66
C THR A 165 -7.29 -11.41 -20.70
N GLY A 166 -6.49 -10.76 -21.54
CA GLY A 166 -6.98 -9.85 -22.58
C GLY A 166 -7.36 -8.48 -22.02
N LEU A 167 -6.99 -8.17 -20.78
CA LEU A 167 -7.20 -6.88 -20.16
C LEU A 167 -6.11 -5.89 -20.59
N THR A 168 -6.41 -4.60 -20.47
CA THR A 168 -5.44 -3.50 -20.61
C THR A 168 -5.02 -2.95 -19.26
N SER A 169 -5.84 -3.12 -18.21
CA SER A 169 -5.55 -2.68 -16.85
C SER A 169 -5.96 -3.74 -15.83
N THR A 170 -5.10 -3.94 -14.86
CA THR A 170 -5.39 -4.65 -13.62
C THR A 170 -5.00 -3.75 -12.45
N HIS A 171 -5.47 -4.04 -11.25
CA HIS A 171 -5.02 -3.31 -10.06
C HIS A 171 -5.18 -4.13 -8.78
N LYS A 172 -5.92 -3.62 -7.79
CA LYS A 172 -6.23 -4.33 -6.55
C LYS A 172 -7.06 -5.60 -6.81
N ASN A 173 -7.01 -6.52 -5.87
CA ASN A 173 -7.91 -7.64 -5.79
C ASN A 173 -8.22 -7.97 -4.32
N TRP A 174 -9.38 -8.57 -4.11
CA TRP A 174 -9.81 -9.12 -2.83
C TRP A 174 -10.22 -10.57 -3.04
N TRP A 175 -9.78 -11.48 -2.18
CA TRP A 175 -10.15 -12.89 -2.25
C TRP A 175 -10.67 -13.36 -0.91
N GLU A 176 -11.92 -13.80 -0.88
CA GLU A 176 -12.57 -14.35 0.30
C GLU A 176 -12.14 -15.83 0.45
N CYS A 177 -11.27 -16.11 1.42
CA CYS A 177 -10.70 -17.45 1.58
C CYS A 177 -11.73 -18.51 1.97
N ASP A 178 -12.80 -18.13 2.66
CA ASP A 178 -13.89 -19.01 3.08
C ASP A 178 -14.78 -19.40 1.89
N THR A 179 -15.34 -18.43 1.19
CA THR A 179 -16.31 -18.66 0.11
C THR A 179 -15.65 -18.96 -1.23
N GLY A 180 -14.48 -18.39 -1.49
CA GLY A 180 -13.74 -18.53 -2.75
C GLY A 180 -14.01 -17.40 -3.72
N ILE A 181 -14.92 -16.48 -3.39
CA ILE A 181 -15.26 -15.34 -4.25
C ILE A 181 -14.09 -14.35 -4.30
N ALA A 182 -13.71 -13.97 -5.50
CA ALA A 182 -12.67 -13.01 -5.79
C ALA A 182 -13.23 -11.80 -6.54
N TYR A 183 -12.82 -10.60 -6.10
CA TYR A 183 -13.17 -9.31 -6.70
C TYR A 183 -11.90 -8.75 -7.33
N LEU A 184 -11.89 -8.69 -8.65
CA LEU A 184 -10.71 -8.37 -9.44
C LEU A 184 -10.91 -6.99 -10.06
N VAL A 185 -10.09 -6.03 -9.67
CA VAL A 185 -10.10 -4.71 -10.31
C VAL A 185 -9.39 -4.84 -11.64
N SER A 186 -10.16 -4.72 -12.71
CA SER A 186 -9.75 -5.05 -14.08
C SER A 186 -10.33 -4.03 -15.04
N GLY A 187 -9.83 -3.97 -16.27
CA GLY A 187 -10.39 -3.15 -17.34
C GLY A 187 -9.72 -3.47 -18.67
N ASP A 188 -10.44 -3.25 -19.75
CA ASP A 188 -9.96 -3.43 -21.13
C ASP A 188 -10.11 -2.16 -21.98
N LEU A 189 -10.50 -1.04 -21.35
CA LEU A 189 -10.55 0.26 -21.99
C LEU A 189 -9.14 0.70 -22.39
N VAL A 190 -8.98 1.14 -23.64
CA VAL A 190 -7.73 1.72 -24.12
C VAL A 190 -7.75 3.22 -23.84
N LYS A 191 -6.73 3.73 -23.15
CA LYS A 191 -6.63 5.15 -22.73
C LYS A 191 -6.21 6.06 -23.90
N VAL A 192 -7.05 6.17 -24.91
CA VAL A 192 -6.89 7.07 -26.07
C VAL A 192 -8.07 8.03 -26.16
N ASP A 193 -7.86 9.15 -26.85
CA ASP A 193 -8.90 10.13 -27.19
C ASP A 193 -9.10 10.16 -28.72
N PRO A 194 -10.30 9.87 -29.25
CA PRO A 194 -11.53 9.51 -28.53
C PRO A 194 -11.45 8.15 -27.84
N LEU A 195 -12.26 7.96 -26.78
CA LEU A 195 -12.33 6.71 -26.01
C LEU A 195 -12.55 5.50 -26.92
N GLN A 196 -11.63 4.54 -26.86
CA GLN A 196 -11.75 3.27 -27.57
C GLN A 196 -12.14 2.16 -26.58
N LEU A 197 -13.38 1.68 -26.72
CA LEU A 197 -13.91 0.61 -25.86
C LEU A 197 -13.21 -0.71 -26.16
N GLY A 198 -12.90 -1.45 -25.09
CA GLY A 198 -12.46 -2.84 -25.18
C GLY A 198 -13.64 -3.80 -25.43
N PRO A 199 -13.35 -5.10 -25.58
CA PRO A 199 -14.36 -6.14 -25.81
C PRO A 199 -15.51 -6.16 -24.80
N SER A 200 -15.26 -5.74 -23.55
CA SER A 200 -16.27 -5.69 -22.50
C SER A 200 -17.31 -4.58 -22.72
N GLY A 201 -17.01 -3.56 -23.53
CA GLY A 201 -17.86 -2.41 -23.77
C GLY A 201 -17.97 -1.42 -22.60
N TRP A 202 -17.27 -1.65 -21.48
CA TRP A 202 -17.29 -0.75 -20.33
C TRP A 202 -16.57 0.56 -20.64
N ARG A 203 -17.14 1.66 -20.16
CA ARG A 203 -16.66 3.03 -20.42
C ARG A 203 -15.72 3.55 -19.32
N THR A 204 -15.38 2.72 -18.34
CA THR A 204 -14.50 3.06 -17.22
C THR A 204 -13.12 2.41 -17.39
N TRP A 205 -12.09 3.02 -16.82
CA TRP A 205 -10.74 2.46 -16.87
C TRP A 205 -10.65 1.12 -16.16
N ARG A 206 -11.36 1.02 -15.04
CA ARG A 206 -11.39 -0.15 -14.18
C ARG A 206 -12.80 -0.38 -13.65
N MET A 207 -13.23 -1.62 -13.67
CA MET A 207 -14.43 -2.14 -13.02
C MET A 207 -14.06 -3.40 -12.23
N THR A 208 -15.00 -3.92 -11.44
CA THR A 208 -14.79 -5.14 -10.69
C THR A 208 -15.29 -6.33 -11.49
N LYS A 209 -14.42 -7.26 -11.86
CA LYS A 209 -14.84 -8.60 -12.31
C LYS A 209 -14.92 -9.52 -11.11
N ILE A 210 -16.04 -10.20 -10.93
CA ILE A 210 -16.26 -11.13 -9.83
C ILE A 210 -16.13 -12.54 -10.37
N TYR A 211 -15.29 -13.34 -9.72
CA TYR A 211 -15.08 -14.76 -10.03
C TYR A 211 -15.31 -15.61 -8.79
N ASP A 212 -15.85 -16.80 -8.99
CA ASP A 212 -15.82 -17.86 -8.01
C ASP A 212 -14.54 -18.69 -8.25
N LEU A 213 -13.62 -18.60 -7.28
CA LEU A 213 -12.37 -19.36 -7.22
C LEU A 213 -12.45 -20.42 -6.13
N SER A 214 -13.64 -20.97 -5.85
CA SER A 214 -13.83 -22.01 -4.85
C SER A 214 -13.03 -23.27 -5.15
N ASP A 215 -12.96 -23.63 -6.43
CA ASP A 215 -11.94 -24.48 -7.06
C ASP A 215 -10.93 -23.56 -7.78
N PRO A 216 -9.73 -23.35 -7.21
CA PRO A 216 -8.73 -22.45 -7.79
C PRO A 216 -8.18 -22.90 -9.15
N ALA A 217 -8.39 -24.17 -9.54
CA ALA A 217 -8.06 -24.69 -10.86
C ALA A 217 -9.12 -24.43 -11.93
N LYS A 218 -10.36 -24.08 -11.52
CA LYS A 218 -11.49 -23.83 -12.42
C LYS A 218 -12.20 -22.52 -12.10
N PRO A 219 -11.58 -21.36 -12.40
CA PRO A 219 -12.22 -20.07 -12.19
C PRO A 219 -13.55 -19.96 -12.93
N VAL A 220 -14.62 -19.56 -12.23
CA VAL A 220 -15.95 -19.36 -12.81
C VAL A 220 -16.31 -17.89 -12.76
N PHE A 221 -16.57 -17.27 -13.92
CA PHE A 221 -17.02 -15.89 -13.98
C PHE A 221 -18.42 -15.74 -13.37
N VAL A 222 -18.58 -14.78 -12.46
CA VAL A 222 -19.86 -14.47 -11.82
C VAL A 222 -20.55 -13.30 -12.51
N ARG A 223 -19.90 -12.13 -12.56
CA ARG A 223 -20.42 -10.90 -13.19
C ARG A 223 -19.35 -9.81 -13.26
N ASP A 224 -19.61 -8.79 -14.08
CA ASP A 224 -18.97 -7.48 -13.97
C ASP A 224 -19.80 -6.56 -13.06
N PHE A 225 -19.12 -5.66 -12.35
CA PHE A 225 -19.75 -4.68 -11.46
C PHE A 225 -18.99 -3.35 -11.45
N GLY A 226 -19.74 -2.25 -11.45
CA GLY A 226 -19.24 -0.89 -11.47
C GLY A 226 -20.37 0.10 -11.15
N LEU A 227 -20.10 1.40 -11.25
CA LEU A 227 -21.13 2.41 -11.04
C LEU A 227 -22.07 2.48 -12.26
N ALA A 228 -23.36 2.64 -12.01
CA ALA A 228 -24.31 2.94 -13.08
C ALA A 228 -23.88 4.21 -13.83
N GLY A 229 -23.95 4.15 -15.17
CA GLY A 229 -23.38 5.12 -16.11
C GLY A 229 -22.06 4.68 -16.74
N GLN A 230 -21.40 3.63 -16.22
CA GLN A 230 -20.16 3.08 -16.77
C GLN A 230 -20.37 1.85 -17.66
N GLN A 231 -21.53 1.21 -17.57
CA GLN A 231 -21.83 -0.07 -18.23
C GLN A 231 -21.86 0.01 -19.76
N PRO A 232 -21.76 -1.13 -20.45
CA PRO A 232 -21.95 -1.21 -21.91
C PRO A 232 -23.29 -0.62 -22.36
N GLY A 233 -23.28 0.13 -23.46
CA GLY A 233 -24.47 0.78 -24.02
C GLY A 233 -24.99 2.00 -23.25
N SER A 234 -24.37 2.37 -22.12
CA SER A 234 -24.72 3.62 -21.43
C SER A 234 -24.31 4.85 -22.26
N THR A 235 -25.10 5.92 -22.15
CA THR A 235 -24.83 7.23 -22.75
C THR A 235 -24.75 8.30 -21.65
N GLY A 236 -24.18 9.47 -21.95
CA GLY A 236 -24.02 10.56 -20.98
C GLY A 236 -22.69 10.56 -20.21
N PRO A 237 -22.53 11.47 -19.23
CA PRO A 237 -21.28 11.67 -18.50
C PRO A 237 -20.94 10.47 -17.61
N ILE A 238 -19.64 10.23 -17.43
CA ILE A 238 -19.12 9.16 -16.57
C ILE A 238 -18.77 9.79 -15.23
N THR A 239 -19.54 9.48 -14.18
CA THR A 239 -19.41 10.13 -12.87
C THR A 239 -18.02 9.99 -12.27
N VAL A 240 -17.41 8.80 -12.39
CA VAL A 240 -16.03 8.55 -11.91
C VAL A 240 -15.26 7.81 -12.99
N ALA A 241 -14.54 8.53 -13.85
CA ALA A 241 -13.90 7.98 -15.04
C ALA A 241 -12.76 6.98 -14.73
N HIS A 242 -12.00 7.24 -13.65
CA HIS A 242 -10.94 6.34 -13.17
C HIS A 242 -11.48 4.99 -12.68
N GLY A 243 -12.79 4.91 -12.40
CA GLY A 243 -13.43 3.68 -11.97
C GLY A 243 -13.09 3.30 -10.53
N VAL A 244 -13.26 2.01 -10.26
CA VAL A 244 -12.98 1.42 -8.94
C VAL A 244 -11.48 1.25 -8.76
N HIS A 245 -10.99 1.61 -7.58
CA HIS A 245 -9.61 1.38 -7.19
C HIS A 245 -9.43 0.05 -6.45
N GLY A 246 -10.31 -0.26 -5.50
CA GLY A 246 -10.21 -1.46 -4.69
C GLY A 246 -11.49 -1.79 -3.89
N PRO A 247 -11.89 -3.07 -3.83
CA PRO A 247 -12.87 -3.59 -2.88
C PRO A 247 -12.22 -4.07 -1.59
N ILE A 248 -12.94 -3.92 -0.47
CA ILE A 248 -12.71 -4.66 0.77
C ILE A 248 -14.03 -5.31 1.19
N VAL A 249 -13.99 -6.60 1.52
CA VAL A 249 -15.17 -7.34 2.00
C VAL A 249 -15.07 -7.55 3.50
N PHE A 250 -16.17 -7.29 4.21
CA PHE A 250 -16.29 -7.61 5.63
C PHE A 250 -17.72 -8.01 5.96
N GLY A 251 -17.93 -9.25 6.41
CA GLY A 251 -19.27 -9.80 6.61
C GLY A 251 -20.10 -9.79 5.31
N ASN A 252 -21.35 -9.35 5.38
CA ASN A 252 -22.23 -9.25 4.21
C ASN A 252 -22.12 -7.90 3.47
N ARG A 253 -20.96 -7.25 3.52
CA ARG A 253 -20.73 -5.94 2.88
C ARG A 253 -19.49 -5.97 2.01
N VAL A 254 -19.59 -5.28 0.86
CA VAL A 254 -18.45 -4.90 0.05
C VAL A 254 -18.33 -3.38 0.05
N TYR A 255 -17.15 -2.89 0.43
CA TYR A 255 -16.81 -1.47 0.44
C TYR A 255 -15.92 -1.20 -0.77
N PHE A 256 -16.37 -0.34 -1.68
CA PHE A 256 -15.63 0.03 -2.87
C PHE A 256 -15.15 1.47 -2.77
N ALA A 257 -13.86 1.67 -3.06
CA ALA A 257 -13.26 2.99 -3.22
C ALA A 257 -13.11 3.31 -4.71
N TYR A 258 -13.55 4.49 -5.15
CA TYR A 258 -13.52 4.94 -6.54
C TYR A 258 -12.71 6.22 -6.71
N GLY A 259 -12.16 6.44 -7.91
CA GLY A 259 -11.56 7.72 -8.31
C GLY A 259 -10.08 7.90 -7.94
N THR A 260 -9.53 7.06 -7.04
CA THR A 260 -8.11 7.01 -6.63
C THR A 260 -7.55 8.33 -6.07
N SER A 261 -7.35 9.33 -6.93
CA SER A 261 -6.76 10.64 -6.64
C SER A 261 -7.69 11.83 -7.02
N GLY A 262 -8.91 11.59 -7.50
CA GLY A 262 -9.88 12.67 -7.74
C GLY A 262 -11.29 12.15 -8.03
N GLU A 263 -12.29 13.03 -7.94
CA GLU A 263 -13.71 12.72 -8.21
C GLU A 263 -14.18 11.43 -7.51
N GLY A 264 -13.81 11.29 -6.24
CA GLY A 264 -13.92 10.03 -5.51
C GLY A 264 -15.33 9.68 -5.08
N ALA A 265 -15.53 8.38 -4.82
CA ALA A 265 -16.68 7.90 -4.08
C ALA A 265 -16.33 6.71 -3.19
N LEU A 266 -17.02 6.61 -2.06
CA LEU A 266 -17.19 5.38 -1.30
C LEU A 266 -18.55 4.79 -1.64
N GLN A 267 -18.60 3.50 -1.97
CA GLN A 267 -19.85 2.75 -2.15
C GLN A 267 -19.91 1.59 -1.15
N ILE A 268 -21.06 1.44 -0.50
CA ILE A 268 -21.37 0.33 0.39
C ILE A 268 -22.40 -0.56 -0.31
N VAL A 269 -22.06 -1.83 -0.48
CA VAL A 269 -22.83 -2.80 -1.26
C VAL A 269 -23.19 -4.01 -0.41
N ASP A 270 -24.44 -4.46 -0.52
CA ASP A 270 -24.89 -5.74 0.04
C ASP A 270 -24.28 -6.89 -0.76
N ARG A 271 -23.41 -7.65 -0.12
CA ARG A 271 -22.64 -8.72 -0.75
C ARG A 271 -23.55 -9.83 -1.29
N GLN A 272 -24.54 -10.26 -0.53
CA GLN A 272 -25.45 -11.33 -0.95
C GLN A 272 -26.25 -10.88 -2.20
N LYS A 273 -26.85 -9.68 -2.17
CA LYS A 273 -27.58 -9.15 -3.34
C LYS A 273 -26.66 -9.01 -4.56
N LEU A 274 -25.41 -8.60 -4.37
CA LEU A 274 -24.43 -8.46 -5.45
C LEU A 274 -24.18 -9.81 -6.15
N LEU A 275 -24.04 -10.89 -5.38
CA LEU A 275 -23.68 -12.22 -5.88
C LEU A 275 -24.86 -13.02 -6.42
N THR A 276 -26.06 -12.87 -5.83
CA THR A 276 -27.24 -13.68 -6.20
C THR A 276 -28.27 -12.91 -7.04
N GLY A 277 -28.17 -11.59 -7.11
CA GLY A 277 -29.07 -10.76 -7.90
C GLY A 277 -28.84 -10.87 -9.42
N PRO A 278 -29.68 -10.20 -10.23
CA PRO A 278 -29.52 -10.16 -11.69
C PRO A 278 -28.12 -9.68 -12.10
N LYS A 279 -27.49 -10.40 -13.03
CA LYS A 279 -26.05 -10.27 -13.35
C LYS A 279 -25.78 -9.31 -14.49
N GLU A 280 -26.74 -9.12 -15.39
CA GLU A 280 -26.64 -8.24 -16.55
C GLU A 280 -26.32 -6.81 -16.07
N PRO A 281 -25.33 -6.12 -16.66
CA PRO A 281 -24.87 -4.83 -16.15
C PRO A 281 -25.81 -3.69 -16.61
N THR A 282 -27.09 -3.74 -16.24
CA THR A 282 -28.01 -2.62 -16.43
C THR A 282 -27.89 -1.63 -15.26
N ALA A 283 -28.26 -0.37 -15.45
CA ALA A 283 -28.24 0.62 -14.37
C ALA A 283 -29.06 0.16 -13.15
N ALA A 284 -30.22 -0.47 -13.37
CA ALA A 284 -31.05 -1.02 -12.30
C ALA A 284 -30.33 -2.15 -11.54
N ASN A 285 -29.71 -3.09 -12.26
CA ASN A 285 -29.02 -4.22 -11.64
C ASN A 285 -27.73 -3.82 -10.92
N LEU A 286 -27.02 -2.80 -11.39
CA LEU A 286 -25.83 -2.25 -10.74
C LEU A 286 -26.18 -1.46 -9.46
N ASN A 287 -27.32 -0.78 -9.45
CA ASN A 287 -27.80 -0.07 -8.26
C ASN A 287 -28.54 -0.98 -7.28
N HIS A 288 -29.04 -2.14 -7.71
CA HIS A 288 -29.80 -3.07 -6.86
C HIS A 288 -29.09 -3.49 -5.56
N PRO A 289 -27.80 -3.85 -5.58
CA PRO A 289 -27.09 -4.23 -4.35
C PRO A 289 -26.52 -3.03 -3.59
N GLU A 290 -26.60 -1.80 -4.10
CA GLU A 290 -26.10 -0.61 -3.40
C GLU A 290 -26.95 -0.32 -2.16
N ILE A 291 -26.28 -0.08 -1.03
CA ILE A 291 -26.91 0.35 0.22
C ILE A 291 -26.79 1.87 0.36
N GLY A 292 -25.59 2.41 0.13
CA GLY A 292 -25.31 3.82 0.26
C GLY A 292 -24.02 4.23 -0.42
N ARG A 293 -23.87 5.53 -0.64
CA ARG A 293 -22.74 6.12 -1.35
C ARG A 293 -22.39 7.48 -0.76
N LEU A 294 -21.10 7.77 -0.64
CA LEU A 294 -20.57 9.10 -0.33
C LEU A 294 -19.74 9.57 -1.52
N TYR A 295 -20.13 10.69 -2.15
CA TYR A 295 -19.26 11.40 -3.08
C TYR A 295 -18.26 12.27 -2.33
N MET A 296 -17.01 12.24 -2.76
CA MET A 296 -15.92 13.01 -2.17
C MET A 296 -15.78 14.36 -2.88
N SER A 297 -15.01 15.27 -2.27
CA SER A 297 -14.59 16.50 -2.96
C SER A 297 -13.86 16.16 -4.27
N PRO A 298 -14.03 16.95 -5.35
CA PRO A 298 -13.34 16.76 -6.63
C PRO A 298 -11.84 16.48 -6.54
N ASN A 299 -11.18 17.10 -5.55
CA ASN A 299 -9.74 16.98 -5.32
C ASN A 299 -9.30 15.65 -4.70
N TRP A 300 -10.23 14.78 -4.28
CA TRP A 300 -9.93 13.56 -3.56
C TRP A 300 -10.64 12.36 -4.18
N GLY A 301 -9.85 11.32 -4.47
CA GLY A 301 -10.35 10.00 -4.81
C GLY A 301 -10.35 9.08 -3.60
N GLY A 302 -11.09 7.98 -3.69
CA GLY A 302 -10.97 6.84 -2.79
C GLY A 302 -9.98 5.82 -3.35
N HIS A 303 -8.94 5.49 -2.59
CA HIS A 303 -7.97 4.43 -2.86
C HIS A 303 -8.27 3.17 -2.04
N THR A 304 -8.36 3.27 -0.70
CA THR A 304 -8.68 2.13 0.18
C THR A 304 -9.88 2.48 1.06
N SER A 305 -10.83 1.56 1.21
CA SER A 305 -12.05 1.74 2.02
C SER A 305 -12.11 0.71 3.15
N PHE A 306 -11.26 0.87 4.17
CA PHE A 306 -11.12 -0.12 5.23
C PHE A 306 -12.22 0.02 6.31
N PRO A 307 -13.12 -0.97 6.50
CA PRO A 307 -14.21 -0.87 7.45
C PRO A 307 -13.77 -1.17 8.90
N ILE A 308 -14.16 -0.30 9.82
CA ILE A 308 -13.92 -0.41 11.26
C ILE A 308 -15.27 -0.40 11.97
N LEU A 309 -15.84 -1.58 12.18
CA LEU A 309 -17.19 -1.74 12.71
C LEU A 309 -17.18 -1.96 14.22
N GLY A 310 -18.22 -1.57 14.93
CA GLY A 310 -18.43 -1.84 16.35
C GLY A 310 -17.48 -1.05 17.26
N VAL A 311 -17.15 0.19 16.90
CA VAL A 311 -16.30 1.06 17.70
C VAL A 311 -17.11 1.65 18.84
N THR A 312 -16.72 1.35 20.08
CA THR A 312 -17.32 1.97 21.27
C THR A 312 -16.68 3.34 21.49
N ILE A 313 -17.48 4.39 21.51
CA ILE A 313 -16.99 5.76 21.73
C ILE A 313 -16.89 6.01 23.24
N GLY A 314 -15.67 6.11 23.75
CA GLY A 314 -15.40 6.19 25.19
C GLY A 314 -16.13 7.34 25.88
N ASP A 315 -16.03 8.55 25.33
CA ASP A 315 -16.66 9.75 25.89
C ASP A 315 -18.19 9.72 25.85
N TRP A 316 -18.79 8.79 25.09
CA TRP A 316 -20.23 8.60 24.99
C TRP A 316 -20.76 7.55 25.96
N ALA A 317 -19.94 7.06 26.90
CA ALA A 317 -20.38 6.12 27.94
C ALA A 317 -21.66 6.56 28.69
N PRO A 318 -21.94 7.85 28.95
CA PRO A 318 -23.20 8.28 29.54
C PRO A 318 -24.41 8.26 28.59
N ASN A 319 -24.21 8.32 27.27
CA ASN A 319 -25.30 8.50 26.28
C ASN A 319 -26.31 7.36 26.35
N THR A 320 -27.61 7.59 26.18
CA THR A 320 -28.61 6.50 26.20
C THR A 320 -28.76 5.77 24.86
N LYS A 321 -28.13 6.29 23.79
CA LYS A 321 -28.15 5.74 22.43
C LYS A 321 -26.77 5.87 21.78
N ASP A 322 -26.54 5.08 20.75
CA ASP A 322 -25.43 5.23 19.79
C ASP A 322 -24.02 5.25 20.39
N ARG A 323 -23.79 4.57 21.53
CA ARG A 323 -22.46 4.40 22.14
C ARG A 323 -21.49 3.62 21.28
N VAL A 324 -22.01 2.83 20.35
CA VAL A 324 -21.26 2.00 19.41
C VAL A 324 -21.60 2.47 18.00
N ARG A 325 -20.57 2.66 17.18
CA ARG A 325 -20.67 3.23 15.83
C ARG A 325 -19.82 2.43 14.86
N ASP A 326 -20.18 2.52 13.59
CA ASP A 326 -19.48 1.86 12.48
C ASP A 326 -18.84 2.91 11.58
N PHE A 327 -17.60 2.66 11.14
CA PHE A 327 -16.84 3.59 10.31
C PHE A 327 -16.18 2.92 9.12
N VAL A 328 -15.82 3.72 8.12
CA VAL A 328 -14.83 3.38 7.09
C VAL A 328 -13.68 4.36 7.20
N PHE A 329 -12.45 3.83 7.32
CA PHE A 329 -11.21 4.59 7.14
C PHE A 329 -10.91 4.65 5.64
N LEU A 330 -11.36 5.73 5.00
CA LEU A 330 -11.25 5.95 3.57
C LEU A 330 -9.97 6.73 3.25
N VAL A 331 -9.05 6.11 2.52
CA VAL A 331 -7.74 6.68 2.19
C VAL A 331 -7.78 7.23 0.77
N SER A 332 -7.36 8.48 0.57
CA SER A 332 -7.06 9.04 -0.76
C SER A 332 -5.60 8.80 -1.16
N GLU A 333 -5.25 8.96 -2.44
CA GLU A 333 -3.87 8.77 -2.92
C GLU A 333 -3.23 10.06 -3.44
N ALA A 334 -2.03 10.38 -2.93
CA ALA A 334 -1.10 11.30 -3.60
C ALA A 334 -0.39 10.64 -4.80
N ILE A 335 -0.35 11.32 -5.94
CA ILE A 335 0.25 10.80 -7.18
C ILE A 335 1.46 11.63 -7.66
N ALA A 336 1.62 12.86 -7.19
CA ALA A 336 2.64 13.79 -7.65
C ALA A 336 3.85 13.87 -6.70
N ASN A 337 5.04 13.94 -7.29
CA ASN A 337 6.27 14.24 -6.54
C ASN A 337 6.28 15.71 -6.11
N GLU A 338 6.88 15.97 -4.95
CA GLU A 338 7.15 17.32 -4.43
C GLU A 338 5.89 18.20 -4.30
N CYS A 339 4.75 17.59 -3.96
CA CYS A 339 3.53 18.29 -3.56
C CYS A 339 2.94 19.20 -4.64
N ARG A 340 3.00 18.75 -5.90
CA ARG A 340 2.53 19.48 -7.09
C ARG A 340 1.07 19.19 -7.42
N GLU A 341 0.28 18.87 -6.40
CA GLU A 341 -1.13 18.48 -6.48
C GLU A 341 -1.87 18.94 -5.22
N SER A 342 -3.20 18.77 -5.21
CA SER A 342 -4.02 18.98 -4.02
C SER A 342 -3.57 18.05 -2.89
N ARG A 343 -3.61 18.53 -1.64
CA ARG A 343 -3.24 17.69 -0.50
C ARG A 343 -4.27 16.59 -0.29
N HIS A 344 -3.82 15.35 -0.33
CA HIS A 344 -4.64 14.18 -0.03
C HIS A 344 -4.71 13.91 1.48
N ALA A 345 -5.81 13.30 1.90
CA ALA A 345 -6.09 12.96 3.29
C ALA A 345 -6.67 11.55 3.43
N SER A 346 -6.69 11.05 4.66
CA SER A 346 -7.55 9.94 5.06
C SER A 346 -8.78 10.48 5.79
N PHE A 347 -9.92 9.83 5.63
CA PHE A 347 -11.22 10.26 6.13
C PHE A 347 -11.80 9.16 7.03
N LEU A 348 -12.31 9.53 8.20
CA LEU A 348 -13.21 8.65 8.94
C LEU A 348 -14.62 8.99 8.49
N VAL A 349 -15.27 7.99 7.89
CA VAL A 349 -16.64 8.08 7.39
C VAL A 349 -17.52 7.28 8.32
N ASP A 350 -18.45 7.93 9.03
CA ASP A 350 -19.46 7.24 9.82
C ASP A 350 -20.45 6.56 8.87
N ILE A 351 -20.64 5.26 9.07
CA ILE A 351 -21.53 4.40 8.30
C ILE A 351 -22.54 3.68 9.19
N THR A 352 -22.73 4.13 10.43
CA THR A 352 -23.72 3.57 11.37
C THR A 352 -25.13 3.56 10.75
N ALA A 353 -25.44 4.60 9.97
CA ALA A 353 -26.54 4.59 9.01
C ALA A 353 -25.98 4.36 7.60
N GLU A 354 -25.83 3.10 7.18
CA GLU A 354 -25.16 2.70 5.93
C GLU A 354 -25.72 3.38 4.66
N THR A 355 -26.98 3.82 4.69
CA THR A 355 -27.65 4.53 3.58
C THR A 355 -27.23 6.00 3.45
N LYS A 356 -26.57 6.56 4.47
CA LYS A 356 -26.15 7.96 4.55
C LYS A 356 -24.73 8.09 5.11
N PRO A 357 -23.71 7.50 4.45
CA PRO A 357 -22.33 7.63 4.88
C PRO A 357 -21.90 9.10 4.92
N PHE A 358 -21.20 9.53 5.98
CA PHE A 358 -20.76 10.92 6.15
C PHE A 358 -19.38 11.02 6.79
N SER A 359 -18.52 11.89 6.25
CA SER A 359 -17.18 12.10 6.83
C SER A 359 -17.26 12.92 8.11
N VAL A 360 -16.75 12.37 9.21
CA VAL A 360 -16.79 13.01 10.53
C VAL A 360 -15.44 13.61 10.95
N SER A 361 -14.34 13.11 10.40
CA SER A 361 -13.00 13.63 10.66
C SER A 361 -12.02 13.28 9.54
N THR A 362 -10.83 13.89 9.59
CA THR A 362 -9.73 13.62 8.65
C THR A 362 -8.41 13.42 9.38
N PHE A 363 -7.50 12.67 8.77
CA PHE A 363 -6.12 12.50 9.21
C PHE A 363 -5.15 12.95 8.10
N GLN A 364 -4.18 13.78 8.47
CA GLN A 364 -3.11 14.25 7.60
C GLN A 364 -1.80 14.39 8.38
N VAL A 365 -0.67 14.12 7.72
CA VAL A 365 0.65 14.43 8.26
C VAL A 365 1.03 15.85 7.87
N PRO A 366 1.40 16.74 8.82
CA PRO A 366 1.88 18.08 8.48
C PRO A 366 3.20 18.03 7.71
N GLU A 367 3.27 18.77 6.59
CA GLU A 367 4.46 18.87 5.74
C GLU A 367 5.71 19.30 6.52
N SER A 368 5.52 20.23 7.45
CA SER A 368 6.59 20.84 8.26
C SER A 368 7.28 19.87 9.19
N LYS A 369 6.68 18.71 9.52
CA LYS A 369 7.30 17.71 10.41
C LYS A 369 8.54 17.04 9.80
N GLY A 370 8.69 17.03 8.48
CA GLY A 370 9.82 16.37 7.81
C GLY A 370 10.32 17.08 6.55
N ALA A 371 9.85 18.31 6.30
CA ALA A 371 10.06 19.05 5.06
C ALA A 371 9.76 18.19 3.82
N PHE A 372 8.67 17.45 3.89
CA PHE A 372 8.41 16.31 3.00
C PHE A 372 8.27 16.71 1.53
N CYS A 373 7.85 17.93 1.22
CA CYS A 373 7.82 18.38 -0.18
C CYS A 373 9.20 18.58 -0.75
N ARG A 374 10.12 19.10 0.07
CA ARG A 374 11.50 19.35 -0.34
C ARG A 374 12.34 18.09 -0.32
N ARG A 375 12.01 17.12 0.55
CA ARG A 375 12.67 15.82 0.67
C ARG A 375 12.70 15.04 -0.65
N GLY A 376 11.68 15.18 -1.49
CA GLY A 376 11.58 14.52 -2.79
C GLY A 376 10.63 13.33 -2.80
N GLY A 377 10.25 12.86 -3.99
CA GLY A 377 9.21 11.83 -4.13
C GLY A 377 7.81 12.33 -3.78
N ARG A 378 6.85 11.41 -3.73
CA ARG A 378 5.46 11.69 -3.32
C ARG A 378 5.39 11.89 -1.81
N PHE A 379 4.49 12.77 -1.39
CA PHE A 379 4.15 13.01 0.02
C PHE A 379 2.63 13.14 0.17
N GLY A 380 2.03 12.18 0.86
CA GLY A 380 0.59 12.06 1.05
C GLY A 380 0.23 10.62 1.41
N PRO A 381 -1.02 10.36 1.81
CA PRO A 381 -1.48 8.99 1.99
C PRO A 381 -1.48 8.23 0.65
N HIS A 382 -1.35 6.92 0.73
CA HIS A 382 -1.55 6.00 -0.40
C HIS A 382 -2.56 4.92 -0.02
N SER A 383 -2.24 4.07 0.96
CA SER A 383 -3.07 2.93 1.34
C SER A 383 -3.07 2.70 2.85
N SER A 384 -4.16 2.14 3.38
CA SER A 384 -4.13 1.55 4.71
C SER A 384 -3.58 0.12 4.66
N SER A 385 -3.16 -0.41 5.81
CA SER A 385 -3.15 -1.86 6.04
C SER A 385 -4.56 -2.41 5.83
N GLU A 386 -4.65 -3.64 5.36
CA GLU A 386 -5.93 -4.29 5.05
C GLU A 386 -6.20 -5.50 5.97
N THR A 387 -5.37 -5.65 7.02
CA THR A 387 -5.49 -6.64 8.08
C THR A 387 -6.65 -6.39 9.05
N PHE A 388 -7.34 -7.47 9.42
CA PHE A 388 -8.32 -7.51 10.50
C PHE A 388 -7.75 -8.12 11.79
N ALA A 389 -6.41 -8.17 11.93
CA ALA A 389 -5.75 -8.74 13.10
C ALA A 389 -6.30 -8.16 14.42
N PRO A 390 -6.81 -8.99 15.37
CA PRO A 390 -7.47 -8.51 16.58
C PRO A 390 -6.60 -7.60 17.47
N ILE A 391 -5.28 -7.72 17.41
CA ILE A 391 -4.36 -6.86 18.14
C ILE A 391 -4.50 -5.38 17.73
N PHE A 392 -4.78 -5.11 16.45
CA PHE A 392 -4.89 -3.76 15.88
C PHE A 392 -6.33 -3.31 15.63
N TYR A 393 -7.23 -4.24 15.27
CA TYR A 393 -8.57 -3.89 14.81
C TYR A 393 -9.35 -3.04 15.83
N ARG A 394 -10.01 -1.97 15.34
CA ARG A 394 -10.69 -0.89 16.13
C ARG A 394 -9.79 0.00 16.98
N LYS A 395 -8.48 -0.26 17.03
CA LYS A 395 -7.53 0.49 17.86
C LYS A 395 -6.57 1.31 17.01
N MET A 396 -6.00 0.69 16.00
CA MET A 396 -4.93 1.25 15.19
C MET A 396 -5.14 0.93 13.71
N VAL A 397 -4.94 1.90 12.83
CA VAL A 397 -4.82 1.70 11.38
C VAL A 397 -3.44 2.16 10.94
N PHE A 398 -2.74 1.35 10.15
CA PHE A 398 -1.47 1.75 9.56
C PHE A 398 -1.71 2.33 8.18
N VAL A 399 -1.09 3.48 7.87
CA VAL A 399 -1.22 4.16 6.59
C VAL A 399 0.16 4.33 5.96
N ALA A 400 0.32 3.83 4.74
CA ALA A 400 1.46 4.14 3.91
C ALA A 400 1.38 5.60 3.46
N TYR A 401 2.44 6.37 3.69
CA TYR A 401 2.49 7.81 3.46
C TYR A 401 3.72 8.21 2.62
N PHE A 402 4.09 7.38 1.65
CA PHE A 402 5.23 7.58 0.74
C PHE A 402 6.54 7.97 1.45
N ASN A 403 7.07 9.18 1.20
CA ASN A 403 8.32 9.65 1.79
C ASN A 403 8.22 9.96 3.29
N ALA A 404 7.01 9.91 3.84
CA ALA A 404 6.72 9.98 5.25
C ALA A 404 6.55 8.59 5.86
N GLY A 405 6.91 7.50 5.18
CA GLY A 405 6.96 6.16 5.78
C GLY A 405 5.58 5.59 6.12
N VAL A 406 5.51 4.79 7.19
CA VAL A 406 4.23 4.35 7.78
C VAL A 406 3.78 5.30 8.89
N ARG A 407 2.47 5.49 8.99
CA ARG A 407 1.79 6.23 10.05
C ARG A 407 0.84 5.31 10.79
N ALA A 408 1.06 5.10 12.08
CA ALA A 408 0.13 4.38 12.95
C ALA A 408 -0.88 5.38 13.50
N VAL A 409 -2.15 5.23 13.10
CA VAL A 409 -3.24 6.13 13.46
C VAL A 409 -4.13 5.48 14.52
N ASP A 410 -4.18 6.06 15.71
CA ASP A 410 -5.12 5.68 16.76
C ASP A 410 -6.53 6.09 16.32
N VAL A 411 -7.40 5.10 16.21
CA VAL A 411 -8.79 5.23 15.73
C VAL A 411 -9.80 4.87 16.82
N ARG A 412 -9.39 4.78 18.08
CA ARG A 412 -10.31 4.54 19.21
C ARG A 412 -11.29 5.71 19.41
N ASP A 413 -10.89 6.91 18.97
CA ASP A 413 -11.78 8.06 18.78
C ASP A 413 -11.81 8.47 17.30
N PRO A 414 -12.76 7.94 16.50
CA PRO A 414 -12.90 8.25 15.09
C PRO A 414 -13.25 9.73 14.79
N TYR A 415 -13.68 10.50 15.78
CA TYR A 415 -13.98 11.93 15.62
C TYR A 415 -12.72 12.80 15.73
N ALA A 416 -11.65 12.27 16.32
CA ALA A 416 -10.37 12.95 16.45
C ALA A 416 -9.19 11.96 16.32
N PRO A 417 -8.99 11.32 15.14
CA PRO A 417 -7.91 10.36 14.93
C PRO A 417 -6.54 11.02 15.13
N ARG A 418 -5.59 10.28 15.74
CA ARG A 418 -4.26 10.82 16.08
C ARG A 418 -3.13 9.92 15.60
N GLU A 419 -2.03 10.52 15.17
CA GLU A 419 -0.77 9.79 14.96
C GLU A 419 -0.25 9.31 16.31
N ALA A 420 -0.17 7.99 16.50
CA ALA A 420 0.41 7.37 17.69
C ALA A 420 1.88 7.02 17.50
N ALA A 421 2.25 6.61 16.29
CA ALA A 421 3.62 6.23 15.95
C ALA A 421 3.91 6.41 14.47
N PHE A 422 5.19 6.48 14.12
CA PHE A 422 5.63 6.43 12.73
C PHE A 422 7.00 5.77 12.61
N TYR A 423 7.25 5.22 11.43
CA TYR A 423 8.58 4.78 11.03
C TYR A 423 8.84 5.18 9.57
N ILE A 424 9.93 5.89 9.34
CA ILE A 424 10.45 6.26 8.03
C ILE A 424 11.76 5.49 7.85
N PRO A 425 11.81 4.49 6.93
CA PRO A 425 13.04 3.77 6.64
C PRO A 425 14.21 4.68 6.24
N ALA A 426 15.44 4.22 6.46
CA ALA A 426 16.62 4.86 5.86
C ALA A 426 16.67 4.56 4.36
N THR A 427 17.16 5.49 3.56
CA THR A 427 17.50 5.22 2.17
C THR A 427 18.74 4.33 2.08
N THR A 428 18.83 3.52 1.03
CA THR A 428 19.98 2.67 0.73
C THR A 428 20.56 3.05 -0.63
N GLU A 429 21.70 2.46 -1.00
CA GLU A 429 22.27 2.60 -2.35
C GLU A 429 21.33 2.12 -3.46
N ARG A 430 20.38 1.22 -3.13
CA ARG A 430 19.36 0.74 -4.07
C ARG A 430 18.17 1.68 -4.18
N THR A 431 18.02 2.66 -3.28
CA THR A 431 16.86 3.55 -3.29
C THR A 431 16.85 4.39 -4.56
N ALA A 432 15.86 4.14 -5.41
CA ALA A 432 15.75 4.75 -6.72
C ALA A 432 15.37 6.23 -6.64
N GLU A 433 15.93 7.02 -7.54
CA GLU A 433 15.63 8.45 -7.65
C GLU A 433 14.16 8.73 -7.96
N ARG A 434 13.67 9.86 -7.46
CA ARG A 434 12.36 10.42 -7.75
C ARG A 434 12.54 11.80 -8.36
N CYS A 435 12.02 11.94 -9.57
CA CYS A 435 12.29 13.11 -10.38
C CYS A 435 11.03 13.94 -10.59
N VAL A 436 11.24 15.24 -10.76
CA VAL A 436 10.26 16.20 -11.25
C VAL A 436 10.78 16.81 -12.54
N GLN A 437 9.85 17.17 -13.43
CA GLN A 437 10.16 17.93 -14.65
C GLN A 437 9.44 19.27 -14.55
N ASN A 438 10.21 20.37 -14.57
CA ASN A 438 9.69 21.74 -14.62
C ASN A 438 10.69 22.61 -15.40
N GLY A 439 10.71 22.48 -16.72
CA GLY A 439 11.76 23.03 -17.60
C GLY A 439 13.08 22.24 -17.53
N THR A 440 13.56 21.91 -16.32
CA THR A 440 14.75 21.07 -16.10
C THR A 440 14.39 19.84 -15.25
N ARG A 441 15.03 18.70 -15.52
CA ARG A 441 14.89 17.46 -14.73
C ARG A 441 15.67 17.60 -13.43
N SER A 442 14.99 17.47 -12.30
CA SER A 442 15.60 17.42 -10.96
C SER A 442 15.20 16.12 -10.28
N CYS A 443 16.16 15.42 -9.67
CA CYS A 443 15.95 14.11 -9.06
C CYS A 443 16.49 14.09 -7.63
N LYS A 444 15.75 13.45 -6.73
CA LYS A 444 16.12 13.26 -5.32
C LYS A 444 15.94 11.81 -4.91
N VAL A 445 16.72 11.35 -3.95
CA VAL A 445 16.59 10.00 -3.38
C VAL A 445 15.80 10.11 -2.08
N ALA A 446 14.63 9.47 -2.05
CA ALA A 446 13.75 9.45 -0.89
C ALA A 446 12.98 8.13 -0.87
N ILE A 447 12.68 7.65 0.33
CA ILE A 447 11.77 6.52 0.54
C ILE A 447 10.41 6.82 -0.08
N GLN A 448 9.73 5.76 -0.52
CA GLN A 448 8.39 5.78 -1.02
C GLN A 448 7.66 4.53 -0.50
N THR A 449 7.38 4.49 0.81
CA THR A 449 6.54 3.43 1.40
C THR A 449 5.18 3.46 0.71
N ASN A 450 4.94 2.44 -0.11
CA ASN A 450 3.82 2.41 -1.05
C ASN A 450 2.62 1.73 -0.39
N ASN A 451 2.79 0.50 0.10
CA ASN A 451 1.77 -0.15 0.90
C ASN A 451 2.33 -0.63 2.22
N VAL A 452 1.41 -0.83 3.15
CA VAL A 452 1.67 -1.41 4.45
C VAL A 452 0.73 -2.57 4.70
N GLU A 453 1.19 -3.56 5.44
CA GLU A 453 0.35 -4.63 5.99
C GLU A 453 0.76 -4.92 7.42
N ALA A 454 -0.09 -5.55 8.21
CA ALA A 454 0.26 -6.00 9.55
C ALA A 454 -0.33 -7.39 9.86
N ASP A 455 0.28 -8.10 10.81
CA ASP A 455 -0.12 -9.47 11.18
C ASP A 455 -0.52 -9.61 12.65
N GLU A 456 -1.05 -10.78 13.01
CA GLU A 456 -1.51 -11.10 14.35
C GLU A 456 -0.39 -11.16 15.41
N ARG A 457 0.88 -11.19 14.98
CA ARG A 457 2.05 -11.20 15.88
C ARG A 457 2.43 -9.80 16.33
N GLY A 458 1.83 -8.76 15.75
CA GLY A 458 2.10 -7.37 16.08
C GLY A 458 3.17 -6.72 15.20
N PHE A 459 3.55 -7.34 14.08
CA PHE A 459 4.49 -6.76 13.13
C PHE A 459 3.77 -5.97 12.03
N VAL A 460 4.44 -4.92 11.56
CA VAL A 460 3.99 -4.05 10.47
C VAL A 460 5.04 -4.08 9.37
N TYR A 461 4.58 -4.26 8.13
CA TYR A 461 5.39 -4.52 6.94
C TYR A 461 5.27 -3.35 5.97
N LEU A 462 6.37 -2.70 5.64
CA LEU A 462 6.42 -1.53 4.75
C LEU A 462 7.04 -1.95 3.42
N ALA A 463 6.23 -1.98 2.36
CA ALA A 463 6.68 -2.24 1.00
C ALA A 463 7.07 -0.92 0.31
N ASP A 464 8.34 -0.78 -0.06
CA ASP A 464 8.86 0.44 -0.67
C ASP A 464 8.90 0.37 -2.21
N ARG A 465 8.23 1.33 -2.88
CA ARG A 465 8.25 1.40 -4.37
C ARG A 465 9.57 1.96 -4.91
N ALA A 466 10.43 2.52 -4.07
CA ALA A 466 11.74 3.05 -4.44
C ALA A 466 12.85 2.01 -4.31
N ASN A 467 12.53 0.72 -4.39
CA ASN A 467 13.50 -0.39 -4.42
C ASN A 467 14.26 -0.58 -3.10
N THR A 468 13.79 0.04 -2.01
CA THR A 468 14.41 -0.10 -0.69
C THR A 468 13.97 -1.40 0.00
N GLY A 469 13.04 -2.17 -0.56
CA GLY A 469 12.66 -3.50 -0.07
C GLY A 469 11.47 -3.51 0.89
N LEU A 470 11.42 -4.55 1.73
CA LEU A 470 10.41 -4.80 2.75
C LEU A 470 11.02 -4.53 4.14
N HIS A 471 10.46 -3.56 4.86
CA HIS A 471 10.87 -3.28 6.24
C HIS A 471 9.84 -3.87 7.20
N ILE A 472 10.30 -4.57 8.23
CA ILE A 472 9.47 -5.17 9.26
C ILE A 472 9.71 -4.39 10.54
N VAL A 473 8.67 -3.76 11.06
CA VAL A 473 8.73 -2.94 12.26
C VAL A 473 7.74 -3.46 13.30
N ARG A 474 7.90 -3.03 14.55
CA ARG A 474 6.91 -3.23 15.61
C ARG A 474 6.63 -1.92 16.33
N LEU A 475 5.46 -1.83 16.94
CA LEU A 475 5.14 -0.73 17.87
C LEU A 475 6.03 -0.82 19.11
N ALA A 476 6.41 0.36 19.62
CA ALA A 476 7.18 0.55 20.85
C ALA A 476 6.51 1.64 21.71
N GLY A 477 7.09 1.95 22.86
CA GLY A 477 6.68 3.09 23.68
C GLY A 477 5.20 3.11 24.08
N GLU A 478 4.56 4.28 24.01
CA GLU A 478 3.15 4.44 24.35
C GLU A 478 2.24 3.80 23.31
N ALA A 479 2.63 3.79 22.04
CA ALA A 479 1.83 3.16 20.99
C ALA A 479 1.67 1.64 21.18
N ALA A 480 2.67 0.94 21.71
CA ALA A 480 2.55 -0.49 22.04
C ALA A 480 1.46 -0.75 23.10
N LYS A 481 1.28 0.16 24.06
CA LYS A 481 0.26 0.05 25.10
C LYS A 481 -1.16 0.16 24.53
N ILE A 482 -1.36 0.92 23.46
CA ILE A 482 -2.67 1.08 22.80
C ILE A 482 -3.21 -0.28 22.33
N VAL A 483 -2.33 -1.11 21.78
CA VAL A 483 -2.71 -2.42 21.21
C VAL A 483 -2.64 -3.55 22.24
N GLY A 484 -2.10 -3.28 23.43
CA GLY A 484 -1.90 -4.27 24.49
C GLY A 484 -0.67 -5.15 24.28
N ALA A 485 0.28 -4.73 23.42
CA ALA A 485 1.57 -5.37 23.28
C ALA A 485 2.45 -4.99 24.48
N ARG A 486 3.08 -5.99 25.11
CA ARG A 486 4.03 -5.80 26.21
C ARG A 486 5.47 -5.83 25.71
#